data_AF-A0AB38R4B4-F1
#
_entry.id   AF-A0AB38R4B4-F1
#
_cell.length_a   1.000
_cell.length_b   1.000
_cell.length_c   1.000
_cell.angle_alpha   90.00
_cell.angle_beta   90.00
_cell.angle_gamma   90.00
#
_symmetry.space_group_name_H-M   'P 1'
#
loop_
_entity.id
_entity.type
_entity.pdbx_description
1 polymer ?
#
loop_
_entity_poly.entity_id
_entity_poly.type
_entity_poly.pdbx_seq_one_letter_code
_entity_poly.pdbx_strand_id
1 'polypeptide(L)' 'MKSRKIYGSPKITQELHKQGIRVSQKTVARIMSEEGLRSITVRQFKATTNSNHPYNVYEQSIETKLPSNGSE' A
#
# COMPACT_ATOMS: atom_id res chain seq x y z
N MET A 1 -21.89 -1.31 1.03
CA MET A 1 -20.59 -1.01 1.69
C MET A 1 -19.67 -2.21 1.54
N LYS A 2 -18.48 -2.06 0.94
CA LYS A 2 -17.54 -3.17 0.71
C LYS A 2 -16.35 -3.02 1.66
N SER A 3 -16.16 -3.99 2.56
CA SER A 3 -14.99 -4.05 3.45
C SER A 3 -13.71 -4.08 2.62
N ARG A 4 -12.73 -3.22 2.94
CA ARG A 4 -11.44 -3.13 2.23
C ARG A 4 -10.52 -4.36 2.44
N LYS A 5 -11.05 -5.46 3.00
CA LYS A 5 -10.30 -6.67 3.39
C LYS A 5 -9.10 -6.39 4.32
N ILE A 6 -9.09 -5.25 5.00
CA ILE A 6 -8.04 -4.83 5.94
C ILE A 6 -8.21 -5.53 7.30
N TYR A 7 -9.42 -5.98 7.61
CA TYR A 7 -9.74 -6.58 8.90
C TYR A 7 -9.21 -8.01 8.99
N GLY A 8 -8.32 -8.25 9.94
CA GLY A 8 -7.87 -9.58 10.33
C GLY A 8 -8.69 -10.16 11.48
N SER A 9 -8.40 -11.41 11.85
CA SER A 9 -9.07 -12.09 12.97
C SER A 9 -9.11 -11.29 14.27
N PRO A 10 -8.08 -10.50 14.68
CA PRO A 10 -8.17 -9.70 15.91
C PRO A 10 -9.25 -8.61 15.83
N LYS A 11 -9.28 -7.85 14.72
CA LYS A 11 -10.22 -6.73 14.55
C LYS A 11 -11.65 -7.22 14.39
N ILE A 12 -11.84 -8.32 13.66
CA ILE A 12 -13.16 -8.94 13.49
C ILE A 12 -13.68 -9.45 14.84
N THR A 13 -12.83 -10.10 15.64
CA THR A 13 -13.21 -10.59 16.98
C THR A 13 -13.66 -9.44 17.89
N GLN A 14 -12.92 -8.32 17.91
CA GLN A 14 -13.30 -7.15 18.70
C GLN A 14 -14.65 -6.57 18.27
N GLU A 15 -14.91 -6.50 16.97
CA GLU A 15 -16.17 -5.97 16.47
C GLU A 15 -17.34 -6.89 16.79
N LEU A 16 -17.15 -8.21 16.70
CA LEU A 16 -18.14 -9.20 17.12
C LEU A 16 -18.42 -9.09 18.63
N HIS A 17 -17.40 -8.85 19.45
CA HIS A 17 -17.60 -8.64 20.89
C HIS A 17 -18.41 -7.38 21.19
N LYS A 18 -18.20 -6.27 20.46
CA LYS A 18 -19.03 -5.06 20.59
C LYS A 18 -20.49 -5.29 20.23
N GLN A 19 -20.74 -6.21 19.30
CA GLN A 19 -22.09 -6.64 18.92
C GLN A 19 -22.69 -7.66 19.91
N GLY A 20 -21.99 -7.99 20.99
CA GLY A 20 -22.43 -8.95 22.01
C GLY A 20 -22.14 -10.42 21.67
N ILE A 21 -21.47 -10.69 20.55
CA ILE A 21 -21.17 -12.04 20.09
C ILE A 21 -19.85 -12.50 20.72
N ARG A 22 -19.91 -13.42 21.69
CA ARG A 22 -18.70 -14.04 22.29
C ARG A 22 -18.13 -15.12 21.38
N VAL A 23 -17.10 -14.76 20.62
CA VAL A 23 -16.30 -15.71 19.82
C VAL A 23 -14.83 -15.62 20.16
N SER A 24 -14.12 -16.74 20.03
CA SER A 24 -12.67 -16.76 20.16
C SER A 24 -12.01 -16.30 18.87
N GLN A 25 -10.83 -15.67 18.97
CA GLN A 25 -10.05 -15.28 17.79
C GLN A 25 -9.67 -16.49 16.92
N LYS A 26 -9.44 -17.67 17.53
CA LYS A 26 -9.17 -18.92 16.79
C LYS A 26 -10.35 -19.33 15.92
N THR A 27 -11.58 -19.21 16.44
CA THR A 27 -12.81 -19.50 15.68
C THR A 27 -12.92 -18.57 14.49
N VAL A 28 -12.72 -17.27 14.70
CA VAL A 28 -12.75 -16.27 13.61
C VAL A 28 -11.66 -16.54 12.58
N ALA A 29 -10.43 -16.86 13.02
CA ALA A 29 -9.33 -17.19 12.10
C ALA A 29 -9.63 -18.44 11.26
N ARG A 30 -10.28 -19.45 11.85
CA ARG A 30 -10.68 -20.66 11.13
C ARG A 30 -11.76 -20.38 10.08
N ILE A 31 -12.80 -19.63 10.44
CA ILE A 31 -13.84 -19.18 9.50
C ILE A 31 -13.21 -18.35 8.39
N MET A 32 -12.29 -17.44 8.72
CA MET A 32 -11.57 -16.66 7.72
C MET A 32 -10.80 -17.55 6.74
N SER A 33 -10.12 -18.60 7.21
CA SER A 33 -9.40 -19.54 6.35
C SER A 33 -10.34 -20.39 5.48
N GLU A 34 -11.45 -20.89 6.05
CA GLU A 34 -12.47 -21.69 5.35
C GLU A 34 -13.12 -20.86 4.22
N GLU A 35 -13.37 -19.58 4.46
CA GLU A 35 -13.94 -18.64 3.48
C GLU A 35 -12.89 -18.00 2.55
N GLY A 36 -11.60 -18.38 2.67
CA GLY A 36 -10.50 -17.79 1.88
C GLY A 36 -10.26 -16.30 2.13
N LEU A 37 -10.72 -15.78 3.27
CA LEU A 37 -10.55 -14.39 3.70
C LEU A 37 -9.17 -14.20 4.34
N ARG A 38 -8.37 -13.30 3.75
CA ARG A 38 -7.08 -12.88 4.30
C ARG A 38 -7.04 -11.38 4.55
N SER A 39 -6.41 -10.98 5.66
CA SER A 39 -6.14 -9.56 5.90
C SER A 39 -5.11 -9.04 4.92
N ILE A 40 -5.43 -7.95 4.23
CA ILE A 40 -4.47 -7.24 3.38
C ILE A 40 -3.61 -6.34 4.27
N THR A 41 -2.33 -6.68 4.40
CA THR A 41 -1.32 -5.79 4.99
C THR A 41 -0.46 -5.24 3.86
N VAL A 42 -0.57 -3.94 3.58
CA VAL A 42 0.34 -3.24 2.66
C VAL A 42 1.63 -2.91 3.39
N ARG A 43 2.77 -3.38 2.88
CA ARG A 43 4.10 -2.98 3.36
C ARG A 43 4.31 -1.53 2.93
N GLN A 44 4.43 -0.61 3.89
CA GLN A 44 4.82 0.76 3.57
C GLN A 44 6.29 0.76 3.14
N PHE A 45 6.56 1.19 1.91
CA PHE A 45 7.92 1.35 1.41
C PHE A 45 8.51 2.63 2.04
N LYS A 46 9.54 2.49 2.88
CA LYS A 46 10.28 3.63 3.41
C LYS A 46 11.29 4.04 2.33
N ALA A 47 11.09 5.20 1.70
CA ALA A 47 12.07 5.74 0.76
C ALA A 47 13.39 5.99 1.51
N THR A 48 14.48 5.36 1.08
CA THR A 48 15.82 5.51 1.67
C THR A 48 16.67 6.56 0.96
N THR A 49 16.12 7.30 -0.01
CA THR A 49 16.83 8.42 -0.63
C THR A 49 16.66 9.64 0.26
N ASN A 50 17.71 9.97 1.02
CA ASN A 50 17.89 11.31 1.57
C ASN A 50 18.20 12.24 0.39
N SER A 51 17.15 12.78 -0.24
CA SER A 51 17.29 13.77 -1.34
C SER A 51 17.80 15.13 -0.87
N ASN A 52 18.16 15.28 0.40
CA ASN A 52 18.75 16.49 0.97
C ASN A 52 20.27 16.35 1.09
N HIS A 53 20.95 16.12 -0.04
CA HIS A 53 22.39 16.24 -0.13
C HIS A 53 22.77 17.53 -0.88
N PRO A 54 23.65 18.37 -0.32
CA PRO A 54 24.05 19.66 -0.91
C PRO A 54 25.06 19.47 -2.04
N TYR A 55 24.95 18.41 -2.84
CA TYR A 55 25.81 18.25 -4.01
C TYR A 55 25.20 19.03 -5.16
N ASN A 56 25.98 19.95 -5.73
CA ASN A 56 25.58 20.78 -6.85
C ASN A 56 25.20 19.85 -8.02
N VAL A 57 23.94 19.87 -8.42
CA VAL A 57 23.44 19.13 -9.59
C VAL A 57 24.11 19.80 -10.78
N TYR A 58 25.24 19.26 -11.24
CA TYR A 58 25.87 19.75 -12.45
C TYR A 58 24.86 19.62 -13.58
N GLU A 59 24.55 20.76 -14.20
CA GLU A 59 23.63 20.88 -15.31
C GLU A 59 24.18 20.07 -16.49
N GLN A 60 23.56 18.92 -16.76
CA GLN A 60 23.85 18.19 -17.99
C GLN A 60 23.09 18.89 -19.13
N SER A 61 23.83 19.70 -19.89
CA SER A 61 23.36 20.33 -21.12
C SER A 61 23.09 19.26 -22.19
N ILE A 62 21.87 18.75 -22.24
CA ILE A 62 21.37 17.99 -23.39
C ILE A 62 20.98 18.99 -24.48
N GLU A 63 21.95 19.38 -25.31
CA GLU A 63 21.69 20.15 -26.52
C GLU A 63 20.91 19.28 -27.51
N THR A 64 19.59 19.41 -27.47
CA THR A 64 18.69 18.73 -28.41
C THR A 64 18.72 19.51 -29.72
N LYS A 65 19.55 19.09 -30.67
CA LYS A 65 19.45 19.57 -32.06
C LYS A 65 18.20 18.97 -32.69
N LEU A 66 17.10 19.73 -32.67
CA LEU A 66 15.95 19.46 -33.51
C LEU A 66 16.34 19.68 -34.97
N PRO A 67 16.09 18.73 -35.90
CA PRO A 67 16.20 19.02 -37.32
C PRO A 67 15.06 19.98 -37.70
N SER A 68 15.42 21.20 -38.12
CA SER A 68 14.49 22.13 -38.74
C SER A 68 14.07 21.60 -40.11
N ASN A 69 12.97 20.87 -40.15
CA ASN A 69 12.22 20.66 -41.39
C ASN A 69 11.43 21.94 -41.70
N GLY A 70 11.69 22.58 -42.85
CA GLY A 70 10.71 23.47 -43.48
C GLY A 70 11.26 24.72 -44.17
N SER A 71 11.01 24.77 -45.48
CA SER A 71 10.83 25.93 -46.40
C SER A 71 12.02 26.86 -46.65
N GLU A 72 12.69 26.73 -47.80
CA GLU A 72 12.28 27.32 -49.10
C GLU A 72 12.92 26.55 -50.27
#